data_AF-A0A351Q705-F1
#
_entry.id   AF-A0A351Q705-F1
#
_cell.length_a   1.000
_cell.length_b   1.000
_cell.length_c   1.000
_cell.angle_alpha   90.00
_cell.angle_beta   90.00
_cell.angle_gamma   90.00
#
_symmetry.space_group_name_H-M   'P 1'
#
loop_
_entity.id
_entity.type
_entity.pdbx_description
1 polymer ?
#
loop_
_entity_poly.entity_id
_entity_poly.type
_entity_poly.pdbx_seq_one_letter_code
_entity_poly.pdbx_strand_id
1 'polypeptide(L)' 'MVDILNIGAGATQLYRSALSTVSNNIANMNTDGYTRQVSASAENTPIQMGGMFVGDGARLASITRAFSEFN' A
#
# COMPACT_ATOMS: atom_id res chain seq x y z
N MET A 1 19.72 -0.17 -7.89
CA MET A 1 19.74 -1.10 -9.04
C MET A 1 18.42 -1.83 -9.01
N VAL A 2 17.69 -1.87 -10.13
CA VAL A 2 16.44 -2.64 -10.22
C VAL A 2 16.80 -4.12 -10.10
N ASP A 3 16.22 -4.80 -9.13
CA ASP A 3 16.36 -6.25 -8.94
C ASP A 3 14.98 -6.85 -8.64
N ILE A 4 14.64 -7.91 -9.38
CA ILE A 4 13.36 -8.61 -9.25
C ILE A 4 13.13 -9.16 -7.84
N LEU A 5 14.21 -9.54 -7.13
CA LEU A 5 14.11 -10.02 -5.75
C LEU A 5 13.74 -8.89 -4.80
N ASN A 6 14.29 -7.69 -5.00
CA ASN A 6 13.94 -6.51 -4.21
C ASN A 6 12.51 -6.06 -4.49
N ILE A 7 12.06 -6.10 -5.75
CA ILE A 7 10.67 -5.83 -6.13
C ILE A 7 9.73 -6.83 -5.45
N GLY A 8 10.04 -8.13 -5.50
CA GLY A 8 9.23 -9.19 -4.88
C GLY A 8 9.16 -9.08 -3.36
N ALA A 9 10.30 -8.78 -2.72
CA ALA A 9 10.36 -8.54 -1.28
C ALA A 9 9.54 -7.29 -0.87
N GLY A 10 9.67 -6.20 -1.64
CA GLY A 10 8.90 -4.97 -1.45
C GLY A 10 7.40 -5.19 -1.61
N ALA A 11 6.97 -5.92 -2.65
CA ALA A 11 5.58 -6.27 -2.87
C ALA A 11 5.02 -7.12 -1.72
N THR A 12 5.79 -8.10 -1.23
CA THR A 12 5.38 -8.94 -0.10
C THR A 12 5.18 -8.10 1.17
N GLN A 13 6.06 -7.14 1.43
CA GLN A 13 5.92 -6.24 2.57
C GLN A 13 4.73 -5.29 2.41
N LEU A 14 4.51 -4.75 1.21
CA LEU A 14 3.33 -3.94 0.87
C LEU A 14 2.03 -4.70 1.17
N TYR A 15 1.90 -5.92 0.64
CA TYR A 15 0.70 -6.74 0.86
C TYR A 15 0.53 -7.13 2.33
N ARG A 16 1.61 -7.42 3.05
CA ARG A 16 1.55 -7.68 4.50
C ARG A 16 0.97 -6.49 5.26
N SER A 17 1.43 -5.27 4.96
CA SER A 17 0.89 -4.06 5.59
C SER A 17 -0.58 -3.82 5.22
N ALA A 18 -0.96 -4.02 3.96
CA ALA A 18 -2.34 -3.90 3.53
C ALA A 18 -3.26 -4.92 4.23
N LEU A 19 -2.82 -6.18 4.34
CA LEU A 19 -3.55 -7.23 5.08
C LEU A 19 -3.64 -6.91 6.57
N SER A 20 -2.62 -6.27 7.16
CA SER A 20 -2.70 -5.79 8.55
C SER A 20 -3.78 -4.71 8.70
N THR A 21 -3.92 -3.78 7.75
CA THR A 21 -5.04 -2.81 7.75
C THR A 21 -6.39 -3.53 7.67
N VAL A 22 -6.53 -4.52 6.79
CA VAL A 22 -7.76 -5.33 6.69
C VAL A 22 -8.05 -6.07 8.00
N SER A 23 -7.04 -6.68 8.62
CA SER A 23 -7.16 -7.36 9.90
C SER A 23 -7.62 -6.41 11.01
N ASN A 24 -7.06 -5.20 11.07
CA ASN A 24 -7.49 -4.17 12.02
C ASN A 24 -8.95 -3.74 11.78
N ASN A 25 -9.37 -3.59 10.52
CA ASN A 25 -10.76 -3.28 10.20
C ASN A 25 -11.72 -4.38 10.65
N ILE A 26 -11.38 -5.65 10.41
CA ILE A 26 -12.20 -6.79 10.81
C ILE A 26 -12.30 -6.88 12.34
N ALA A 27 -11.18 -6.72 13.04
CA ALA A 27 -11.14 -6.80 14.50
C ALA A 27 -11.99 -5.72 15.18
N ASN A 28 -12.15 -4.54 14.56
CA ASN A 28 -12.91 -3.42 15.09
C ASN A 28 -14.25 -3.18 14.37
N MET A 29 -14.73 -4.16 13.59
CA MET A 29 -15.94 -4.00 12.78
C MET A 29 -17.20 -3.67 13.60
N ASN A 30 -17.28 -4.18 14.84
CA ASN A 30 -18.41 -3.95 15.75
C ASN A 30 -18.11 -2.92 16.85
N THR A 31 -17.00 -2.20 16.74
CA THR A 31 -16.65 -1.15 17.70
C THR A 31 -17.36 0.14 17.31
N ASP A 32 -18.21 0.64 18.20
CA ASP A 32 -18.93 1.90 17.96
C ASP A 32 -17.95 3.07 17.73
N GLY A 33 -18.27 3.92 16.76
CA GLY A 33 -17.39 5.01 16.33
C GLY A 33 -16.13 4.60 15.54
N TYR A 34 -15.89 3.31 15.27
CA TYR A 34 -14.76 2.91 14.43
C TYR A 34 -14.94 3.34 12.98
N THR A 35 -13.95 4.03 12.42
CA THR A 35 -13.89 4.37 10.99
C THR A 35 -12.93 3.43 10.29
N ARG A 36 -13.41 2.73 9.26
CA ARG A 36 -12.58 1.83 8.45
C ARG A 36 -11.36 2.55 7.89
N GLN A 37 -10.24 1.85 7.84
CA GLN A 37 -9.01 2.33 7.23
C GLN A 37 -8.81 1.70 5.84
N VAL A 38 -8.29 2.48 4.90
CA VAL A 38 -8.00 2.04 3.53
C VAL A 38 -6.52 2.27 3.26
N SER A 39 -5.83 1.22 2.82
CA SER A 39 -4.45 1.32 2.37
C SER A 39 -4.43 1.73 0.89
N ALA A 40 -3.55 2.66 0.54
CA ALA A 40 -3.27 3.05 -0.83
C ALA A 40 -1.83 2.67 -1.16
N SER A 41 -1.63 2.03 -2.30
CA SER A 41 -0.30 1.79 -2.86
C SER A 41 0.05 2.88 -3.88
N ALA A 42 1.34 3.14 -4.04
CA ALA A 42 1.86 3.99 -5.10
C ALA A 42 3.09 3.35 -5.73
N GLU A 43 3.30 3.65 -7.02
CA GLU A 43 4.48 3.24 -7.75
C GLU A 43 5.73 3.97 -7.22
N ASN A 44 6.86 3.28 -7.23
CA ASN A 44 8.15 3.89 -6.93
C ASN A 44 8.62 4.73 -8.13
N THR A 45 9.47 5.72 -7.86
CA THR A 45 10.11 6.51 -8.91
C THR A 45 10.90 5.58 -9.83
N PRO A 46 10.66 5.59 -11.15
CA PRO A 46 11.35 4.71 -12.08
C PRO A 46 12.84 5.07 -12.18
N ILE A 47 13.68 4.07 -12.40
CA ILE A 47 15.12 4.23 -12.56
C ILE A 47 15.44 4.43 -14.04
N GLN A 48 16.25 5.44 -14.35
CA GLN A 48 16.74 5.65 -15.71
C GLN A 48 17.95 4.75 -15.98
N MET A 49 17.88 3.96 -17.06
CA MET A 49 18.95 3.07 -17.50
C MET A 49 19.09 3.16 -19.02
N GLY A 50 20.24 3.65 -19.50
CA GLY A 50 20.54 3.71 -20.93
C GLY A 50 19.55 4.52 -21.77
N GLY A 51 18.98 5.61 -21.23
CA GLY A 51 17.97 6.42 -21.92
C GLY A 51 16.54 5.89 -21.83
N MET A 52 16.31 4.75 -21.18
CA MET A 52 14.99 4.19 -20.89
C MET A 52 14.65 4.28 -19.40
N PHE A 53 13.36 4.18 -19.05
CA PHE A 53 12.90 4.10 -17.67
C PHE A 53 12.47 2.68 -17.33
N VAL A 54 12.91 2.19 -16.17
CA VAL A 54 12.54 0.88 -15.64
C VAL A 54 11.84 1.06 -14.29
N GLY A 55 10.69 0.41 -14.12
CA GLY A 55 9.93 0.47 -12.86
C GLY A 55 10.65 -0.25 -11.72
N ASP A 56 10.59 0.34 -10.53
CA ASP A 56 11.23 -0.17 -9.30
C ASP A 56 10.21 -0.71 -8.28
N GLY A 57 9.07 -1.20 -8.79
CA GLY A 57 7.97 -1.73 -7.97
C GLY A 57 7.08 -0.67 -7.35
N ALA A 58 6.40 -1.05 -6.26
CA ALA A 58 5.41 -0.22 -5.57
C ALA A 58 5.59 -0.29 -4.05
N ARG A 59 5.07 0.72 -3.35
CA ARG A 59 5.14 0.86 -1.90
C ARG A 59 3.80 1.28 -1.32
N LEU A 60 3.68 1.18 -0.01
CA LEU A 60 2.51 1.68 0.71
C LEU A 60 2.61 3.20 0.75
N ALA A 61 1.67 3.88 0.12
CA ALA A 61 1.63 5.33 0.05
C ALA A 61 1.06 5.92 1.34
N SER A 62 -0.08 5.39 1.78
CA SER A 62 -0.79 5.89 2.96
C SER A 62 -1.81 4.87 3.47
N ILE A 63 -2.17 5.01 4.74
CA ILE A 63 -3.37 4.41 5.31
C ILE A 63 -4.25 5.57 5.76
N THR A 64 -5.44 5.70 5.19
CA THR A 64 -6.37 6.79 5.48
C THR A 64 -7.66 6.25 6.05
N ARG A 65 -8.34 7.04 6.88
CA ARG A 65 -9.70 6.71 7.31
C ARG A 65 -10.65 6.98 6.16
N ALA A 66 -11.53 6.03 5.86
CA ALA A 66 -12.57 6.25 4.87
C ALA A 66 -13.71 7.02 5.52
N PHE A 67 -13.68 8.34 5.33
CA PHE A 67 -14.86 9.17 5.55
C PHE A 67 -15.80 9.00 4.36
N SER A 68 -17.09 8.81 4.61
CA SER A 68 -18.09 8.91 3.55
C SER A 68 -18.27 10.39 3.23
N GLU A 69 -17.99 10.80 1.99
CA GLU A 69 -18.18 12.18 1.51
C GLU A 69 -19.66 12.53 1.28
N PHE A 70 -20.57 11.57 1.48
CA PHE A 70 -22.01 11.81 1.44
C PHE A 70 -22.54 12.10 2.85
N ASN A 71 -22.51 13.38 3.23
CA ASN A 71 -23.40 14.00 4.21
C ASN A 71 -23.88 15.34 3.64
#